data_AF-A0A7Y1VFA1-F1
#
_entry.id   AF-A0A7Y1VFA1-F1
#
_cell.length_a   1.000
_cell.length_b   1.000
_cell.length_c   1.000
_cell.angle_alpha   90.00
_cell.angle_beta   90.00
_cell.angle_gamma   90.00
#
_symmetry.space_group_name_H-M   'P 1'
#
loop_
_entity.id
_entity.type
_entity.pdbx_description
1 polymer ?
#
loop_
_entity_poly.entity_id
_entity_poly.type
_entity_poly.pdbx_seq_one_letter_code
_entity_poly.pdbx_strand_id
1 'polypeptide(L)' 'MTGFLLVDKPSGWTSHDVVAKIRRLSGVKKVGHAGTLDPMATGLL' A
#
# COMPACT_ATOMS: atom_id res chain seq x y z
N MET A 1 -3.74 13.95 11.54
CA MET A 1 -3.51 14.15 10.08
C MET A 1 -4.13 12.98 9.34
N THR A 2 -4.91 13.26 8.30
CA THR A 2 -5.62 12.27 7.48
C THR A 2 -5.43 12.64 6.02
N GLY A 3 -5.18 11.66 5.16
CA GLY A 3 -4.96 11.90 3.74
C GLY A 3 -4.85 10.59 2.97
N PHE A 4 -4.61 10.72 1.67
CA PHE A 4 -4.38 9.61 0.76
C PHE A 4 -2.94 9.64 0.27
N LEU A 5 -2.38 8.45 0.01
CA LEU A 5 -1.08 8.26 -0.61
C LEU A 5 -1.31 7.38 -1.84
N LEU A 6 -1.06 7.92 -3.03
CA LEU A 6 -1.11 7.15 -4.26
C LEU A 6 0.18 6.33 -4.39
N VAL A 7 0.06 5.02 -4.52
CA VAL A 7 1.22 4.13 -4.66
C VAL A 7 1.14 3.37 -5.96
N ASP A 8 2.18 3.41 -6.77
CA ASP A 8 2.34 2.46 -7.87
C ASP A 8 2.88 1.14 -7.30
N LYS A 9 2.00 0.14 -7.14
CA LYS A 9 2.36 -1.16 -6.57
C LYS A 9 3.15 -1.97 -7.60
N PRO A 10 4.38 -2.43 -7.27
CA PRO A 10 5.10 -3.34 -8.16
C PRO A 10 4.50 -4.76 -8.15
N SER A 11 4.85 -5.55 -9.17
CA SER A 11 4.52 -6.98 -9.21
C SER A 11 5.31 -7.73 -8.14
N GLY A 12 4.73 -8.84 -7.65
CA GLY A 12 5.29 -9.67 -6.58
C GLY A 12 4.99 -9.19 -5.16
N TRP A 13 4.38 -8.01 -4.99
CA TRP A 13 3.91 -7.52 -3.69
C TRP A 13 2.40 -7.69 -3.56
N THR A 14 1.94 -8.12 -2.39
CA THR A 14 0.52 -8.01 -2.01
C THR A 14 0.17 -6.56 -1.68
N SER A 15 -1.12 -6.20 -1.73
CA SER A 15 -1.58 -4.90 -1.20
C SER A 15 -1.24 -4.70 0.28
N HIS A 16 -1.16 -5.79 1.06
CA HIS A 16 -0.76 -5.74 2.46
C HIS A 16 0.73 -5.44 2.66
N ASP A 17 1.61 -5.87 1.74
CA ASP A 17 3.04 -5.52 1.78
C ASP A 17 3.27 -4.02 1.62
N VAL A 18 2.48 -3.36 0.76
CA VAL A 18 2.49 -1.91 0.62
C VAL A 18 2.11 -1.24 1.94
N VAL A 19 1.00 -1.66 2.55
CA VAL A 19 0.56 -1.13 3.86
C VAL A 19 1.63 -1.32 4.94
N ALA A 20 2.25 -2.50 5.01
CA ALA A 20 3.30 -2.81 5.97
C ALA A 20 4.54 -1.91 5.81
N LYS A 21 4.97 -1.68 4.56
CA LYS A 21 6.09 -0.77 4.25
C LYS A 21 5.76 0.68 4.61
N ILE A 22 4.57 1.18 4.26
CA ILE A 22 4.17 2.54 4.61
C ILE A 22 4.14 2.71 6.13
N ARG A 23 3.61 1.75 6.89
CA ARG A 23 3.62 1.78 8.37
C ARG A 23 5.03 1.87 8.93
N ARG A 24 5.97 1.09 8.37
CA ARG A 24 7.38 1.10 8.77
C ARG A 24 8.08 2.43 8.44
N LEU A 25 7.84 2.98 7.26
CA LEU A 25 8.50 4.20 6.79
C LEU A 25 7.95 5.47 7.45
N SER A 26 6.63 5.53 7.68
CA SER A 26 5.96 6.71 8.24
C SER A 26 5.82 6.69 9.76
N GLY A 27 5.95 5.52 10.40
CA GLY A 27 5.62 5.34 11.82
C GLY A 27 4.12 5.40 12.15
N VAL A 28 3.25 5.54 11.14
CA VAL A 28 1.81 5.68 11.33
C VAL A 28 1.16 4.29 11.48
N LYS A 29 0.46 4.07 12.60
CA LYS A 29 -0.21 2.80 12.90
C LYS A 29 -1.59 2.62 12.23
N LYS A 30 -2.17 3.64 11.61
CA LYS A 30 -3.49 3.56 10.97
C LYS A 30 -3.36 3.79 9.46
N VAL A 31 -3.03 2.71 8.75
CA VAL A 31 -2.86 2.68 7.28
C VAL A 31 -3.66 1.50 6.73
N GLY A 32 -4.35 1.71 5.60
CA GLY A 32 -5.08 0.69 4.84
C GLY A 32 -5.07 1.05 3.35
N HIS A 33 -5.75 0.26 2.52
CA HIS A 33 -5.90 0.49 1.08
C HIS A 33 -7.38 0.54 0.68
N ALA A 34 -7.71 1.21 -0.43
CA ALA A 34 -9.09 1.40 -0.89
C ALA A 34 -9.59 0.28 -1.83
N GLY A 35 -8.71 -0.64 -2.23
CA GLY A 35 -9.04 -1.82 -3.04
C GLY A 35 -7.83 -2.75 -3.06
N THR A 36 -8.03 -4.05 -3.21
CA THR A 36 -6.91 -4.99 -3.30
C THR A 36 -6.46 -5.10 -4.76
N LEU A 37 -5.16 -5.30 -4.97
CA LEU A 37 -4.59 -5.73 -6.23
C LEU A 37 -3.97 -7.11 -6.05
N ASP A 38 -4.09 -7.96 -7.06
CA ASP A 38 -3.45 -9.27 -7.07
C ASP A 38 -1.92 -9.12 -6.92
N PRO A 39 -1.24 -10.10 -6.29
CA PRO A 39 0.22 -10.03 -6.12
C PRO A 39 0.96 -9.84 -7.44
N MET A 40 0.45 -10.43 -8.52
CA MET A 40 1.05 -10.36 -9.86
C MET A 40 0.75 -9.05 -10.60
N ALA A 41 -0.30 -8.32 -10.21
CA ALA A 41 -0.70 -7.07 -10.84
C ALA A 41 0.23 -5.91 -10.47
N THR A 42 0.31 -4.90 -11.35
CA THR A 42 0.98 -3.61 -11.11
C THR A 42 -0.02 -2.47 -11.21
N GLY A 43 0.33 -1.29 -10.70
CA GLY A 43 -0.43 -0.08 -10.91
C GLY A 43 -0.92 0.56 -9.62
N LEU A 44 -1.87 1.49 -9.78
CA LEU A 44 -2.33 2.36 -8.69
C LEU A 44 -3.02 1.56 -7.57
N LEU A 45 -2.43 1.62 -6.38
CA LEU A 45 -2.98 1.16 -5.11
C LEU A 45 -3.15 2.33 -4.13
#